data_AF-A0A843GFU8-F1
#
_entry.id   AF-A0A843GFU8-F1
#
_cell.length_a   1.000
_cell.length_b   1.000
_cell.length_c   1.000
_cell.angle_alpha   90.00
_cell.angle_beta   90.00
_cell.angle_gamma   90.00
#
_symmetry.space_group_name_H-M   'P 1'
#
loop_
_entity.id
_entity.type
_entity.pdbx_description
1 polymer ?
#
loop_
_entity_poly.entity_id
_entity_poly.type
_entity_poly.pdbx_seq_one_letter_code
_entity_poly.pdbx_strand_id
1 'polypeptide(L)'
;MAEIYTKDNNGNFQKLGDADINNVRTSVNVAELSKYLKEFWSKEKCGKHSELMGKHKAILLQDLIANPKDLFEQLNDNKFTFQNFGPLKIVNFLKDAKLDSYLKPEYVKHALEVTTHQPAIGKGEFLLVSCFKNIYFSNGSGDLIDSEGRRIEVKGSHSSIGGLKGFKQMNKSIMFSIYRLFDTDPDYKDLTMDCALELQQMLIDNKEKVKQVMILLQNNERESNSLANEMTELFNDKQDLLNIVAAAHLYAYLKLQKADFLFAINDVYFAGFETPNNLRQAYDIIRNNFKVNGWTTGNKGITFTLKKE
;
A
#
# COMPACT_ATOMS: atom_id res chain seq x y z
N MET A 1 -3.78 28.73 -34.86
CA MET A 1 -2.65 28.53 -33.93
C MET A 1 -1.98 29.88 -33.72
N ALA A 2 -1.69 30.27 -32.47
CA ALA A 2 -1.00 31.53 -32.20
C ALA A 2 0.50 31.39 -32.52
N GLU A 3 1.04 32.31 -33.31
CA GLU A 3 2.47 32.30 -33.68
C GLU A 3 3.29 32.91 -32.54
N ILE A 4 4.26 32.16 -32.00
CA ILE A 4 5.09 32.57 -30.86
C ILE A 4 6.45 33.07 -31.36
N TYR A 5 6.87 34.23 -30.85
CA TYR A 5 8.12 34.89 -31.21
C TYR A 5 9.01 35.09 -29.98
N THR A 6 10.33 35.00 -30.16
CA THR A 6 11.32 35.36 -29.13
C THR A 6 12.19 36.50 -29.61
N LYS A 7 12.70 37.30 -28.68
CA LYS A 7 13.55 38.46 -28.98
C LYS A 7 15.02 38.07 -28.78
N ASP A 8 15.85 38.22 -29.82
CA ASP A 8 17.28 37.96 -29.73
C ASP A 8 18.03 39.09 -28.99
N ASN A 9 19.33 38.87 -28.71
CA ASN A 9 20.18 39.82 -27.98
C ASN A 9 20.40 41.15 -28.72
N ASN A 10 20.02 41.23 -30.01
CA ASN A 10 20.06 42.45 -30.82
C ASN A 10 18.68 43.11 -30.91
N GLY A 11 17.68 42.54 -30.24
CA GLY A 11 16.34 43.08 -30.15
C GLY A 11 15.40 42.66 -31.29
N ASN A 12 15.78 41.72 -32.15
CA ASN A 12 14.94 41.27 -33.25
C ASN A 12 14.03 40.12 -32.82
N PHE A 13 12.79 40.09 -33.33
CA PHE A 13 11.85 39.02 -33.06
C PHE A 13 11.98 37.90 -34.09
N GLN A 14 12.28 36.69 -33.63
CA GLN A 14 12.38 35.49 -34.47
C GLN A 14 11.20 34.55 -34.18
N LYS A 15 10.61 33.99 -35.25
CA LYS A 15 9.51 33.03 -35.17
C LYS A 15 10.09 31.66 -34.80
N LEU A 16 9.63 31.07 -33.71
CA LEU A 16 10.07 29.73 -33.31
C LEU A 16 9.42 28.67 -34.23
N GLY A 17 10.23 27.77 -34.77
CA GLY A 17 9.73 26.58 -35.46
C GLY A 17 9.19 25.55 -34.47
N ASP A 18 8.32 24.64 -34.93
CA ASP A 18 7.67 23.62 -34.08
C ASP A 18 8.68 22.71 -33.33
N ALA A 19 9.91 22.60 -33.82
CA ALA A 19 10.99 21.88 -33.15
C ALA A 19 11.58 22.63 -31.93
N ASP A 20 11.58 23.97 -31.93
CA ASP A 20 12.14 24.79 -30.85
C ASP A 20 11.13 25.10 -29.75
N ILE A 21 9.82 25.04 -30.05
CA ILE A 21 8.75 25.13 -29.04
C ILE A 21 8.86 23.96 -28.04
N ASN A 22 9.41 22.82 -28.46
CA ASN A 22 9.72 21.69 -27.58
C ASN A 22 11.02 21.87 -26.77
N ASN A 23 11.96 22.70 -27.23
CA ASN A 23 13.22 23.00 -26.51
C ASN A 23 13.10 24.15 -25.50
N VAL A 24 12.02 24.95 -25.55
CA VAL A 24 11.77 26.03 -24.58
C VAL A 24 10.93 25.57 -23.38
N ARG A 25 10.45 24.31 -23.37
CA ARG A 25 9.85 23.70 -22.17
C ARG A 25 10.92 22.93 -21.39
N THR A 26 11.32 23.56 -20.28
CA THR A 26 12.09 23.03 -19.14
C THR A 26 13.57 22.71 -19.38
N SER A 27 14.40 23.76 -19.53
CA SER A 27 15.69 23.71 -18.83
C SER A 27 15.38 23.84 -17.34
N VAL A 28 15.10 22.72 -16.66
CA VAL A 28 14.89 22.73 -15.21
C VAL A 28 16.05 23.47 -14.57
N ASN A 29 15.78 24.54 -13.83
CA ASN A 29 16.81 25.27 -13.11
C ASN A 29 17.35 24.37 -11.99
N VAL A 30 18.42 23.65 -12.27
CA VAL A 30 18.96 22.60 -11.38
C VAL A 30 19.36 23.16 -10.02
N ALA A 31 19.83 24.40 -9.97
CA ALA A 31 20.19 25.07 -8.72
C ALA A 31 18.93 25.34 -7.87
N GLU A 32 17.88 25.85 -8.49
CA GLU A 32 16.60 26.14 -7.85
C GLU A 32 15.87 24.87 -7.41
N LEU A 33 15.84 23.84 -8.26
CA LEU A 33 15.35 22.51 -7.90
C LEU A 33 16.06 21.99 -6.66
N SER A 34 17.40 22.08 -6.63
CA SER A 34 18.20 21.56 -5.51
C SER A 34 17.93 22.33 -4.20
N LYS A 35 17.59 23.62 -4.28
CA LYS A 35 17.24 24.43 -3.13
C LYS A 35 15.92 23.97 -2.52
N TYR A 36 14.83 24.01 -3.27
CA TYR A 36 13.50 23.67 -2.76
C TYR A 36 13.39 22.20 -2.36
N LEU A 37 14.08 21.30 -3.08
CA LEU A 37 14.11 19.89 -2.73
C LEU A 37 14.71 19.65 -1.35
N LYS A 38 15.77 20.36 -0.96
CA LYS A 38 16.39 20.24 0.37
C LYS A 38 15.49 20.77 1.48
N GLU A 39 14.69 21.80 1.19
CA GLU A 39 13.71 22.35 2.13
C GLU A 39 12.56 21.36 2.36
N PHE A 40 12.04 20.75 1.28
CA PHE A 40 10.98 19.75 1.36
C PHE A 40 11.45 18.43 1.99
N TRP A 41 12.55 17.85 1.49
CA TRP A 41 13.20 16.67 2.07
C TRP A 41 14.14 17.05 3.22
N SER A 42 13.57 17.69 4.24
CA SER A 42 14.30 18.03 5.46
C SER A 42 14.86 16.77 6.13
N LYS A 43 15.84 16.95 7.03
CA LYS A 43 16.38 15.83 7.83
C LYS A 43 15.30 15.05 8.57
N GLU A 44 14.25 15.73 9.01
CA GLU A 44 13.10 15.12 9.67
C GLU A 44 12.28 14.25 8.70
N LYS A 45 11.97 14.75 7.50
CA LYS A 45 11.20 14.02 6.48
C LYS A 45 11.93 12.79 5.95
N CYS A 46 13.24 12.92 5.73
CA CYS A 46 14.08 11.83 5.25
C CYS A 46 14.15 10.65 6.22
N GLY A 47 14.08 10.90 7.54
CA GLY A 47 14.25 9.84 8.52
C GLY A 47 15.55 9.05 8.34
N LYS A 48 15.43 7.72 8.36
CA LYS A 48 16.53 6.79 8.05
C LYS A 48 16.97 6.75 6.58
N HIS A 49 16.21 7.32 5.65
CA HIS A 49 16.42 7.16 4.20
C HIS A 49 16.87 8.45 3.52
N SER A 50 17.95 9.04 4.02
CA SER A 50 18.51 10.30 3.52
C SER A 50 18.88 10.28 2.03
N GLU A 51 19.15 9.11 1.47
CA GLU A 51 19.50 8.89 0.07
C GLU A 51 18.33 9.11 -0.90
N LEU A 52 17.07 9.02 -0.42
CA LEU A 52 15.88 9.12 -1.27
C LEU A 52 15.69 10.51 -1.85
N MET A 53 16.21 11.56 -1.20
CA MET A 53 16.22 12.90 -1.77
C MET A 53 16.94 12.92 -3.14
N GLY A 54 18.05 12.17 -3.27
CA GLY A 54 18.79 12.05 -4.53
C GLY A 54 17.97 11.35 -5.62
N LYS A 55 17.20 10.31 -5.23
CA LYS A 55 16.28 9.62 -6.13
C LYS A 55 15.16 10.55 -6.61
N HIS A 56 14.58 11.34 -5.71
CA HIS A 56 13.54 12.31 -6.06
C HIS A 56 14.08 13.38 -7.02
N LYS A 57 15.30 13.86 -6.80
CA LYS A 57 15.95 14.79 -7.72
C LYS A 57 16.04 14.23 -9.14
N ALA A 58 16.50 12.99 -9.29
CA ALA A 58 16.67 12.36 -10.59
C ALA A 58 15.34 12.21 -11.34
N ILE A 59 14.29 11.79 -10.63
CA ILE A 59 12.93 11.67 -11.19
C ILE A 59 12.38 13.05 -11.59
N LEU A 60 12.52 14.06 -10.73
CA LEU A 60 12.05 15.41 -11.04
C LEU A 60 12.79 16.03 -12.24
N LEU A 61 14.08 15.74 -12.44
CA LEU A 61 14.79 16.21 -13.65
C LEU A 61 14.22 15.61 -14.95
N GLN A 62 13.59 14.44 -14.88
CA GLN A 62 12.97 13.77 -16.03
C GLN A 62 11.51 14.20 -16.24
N ASP A 63 10.77 14.38 -15.15
CA ASP A 63 9.30 14.44 -15.16
C ASP A 63 8.72 15.81 -14.78
N LEU A 64 9.52 16.76 -14.33
CA LEU A 64 9.05 18.12 -14.04
C LEU A 64 8.72 18.88 -15.33
N ILE A 65 7.52 19.48 -15.40
CA ILE A 65 7.06 20.30 -16.54
C ILE A 65 6.78 21.76 -16.18
N ALA A 66 6.97 22.14 -14.91
CA ALA A 66 6.76 23.48 -14.38
C ALA A 66 8.02 24.02 -13.67
N ASN A 67 7.97 25.27 -13.20
CA ASN A 67 9.01 25.83 -12.35
C ASN A 67 9.11 25.01 -11.03
N PRO A 68 10.32 24.65 -10.56
CA PRO A 68 10.50 24.01 -9.27
C PRO A 68 9.78 24.70 -8.11
N LYS A 69 9.79 26.04 -8.05
CA LYS A 69 9.13 26.78 -6.96
C LYS A 69 7.65 26.42 -6.86
N ASP A 70 6.92 26.51 -7.97
CA ASP A 70 5.47 26.31 -8.00
C ASP A 70 5.10 24.86 -7.64
N LEU A 71 5.90 23.87 -8.08
CA LEU A 71 5.74 22.48 -7.64
C LEU A 71 5.87 22.37 -6.12
N PHE A 72 6.93 22.92 -5.53
CA PHE A 72 7.20 22.76 -4.10
C PHE A 72 6.24 23.57 -3.22
N GLU A 73 5.71 24.69 -3.71
CA GLU A 73 4.57 25.36 -3.07
C GLU A 73 3.36 24.41 -3.03
N GLN A 74 2.99 23.81 -4.18
CA GLN A 74 1.88 22.86 -4.24
C GLN A 74 2.10 21.60 -3.38
N LEU A 75 3.31 21.03 -3.38
CA LEU A 75 3.67 19.89 -2.52
C LEU A 75 3.60 20.24 -1.02
N ASN A 76 3.93 21.49 -0.66
CA ASN A 76 3.84 21.95 0.72
C ASN A 76 2.40 22.15 1.19
N ASP A 77 1.50 22.50 0.27
CA ASP A 77 0.08 22.63 0.55
C ASP A 77 -0.63 21.27 0.57
N ASN A 78 -0.12 20.29 -0.19
CA ASN A 78 -0.69 18.96 -0.26
C ASN A 78 -0.45 18.16 1.03
N LYS A 79 -1.55 17.75 1.68
CA LYS A 79 -1.54 16.97 2.91
C LYS A 79 -2.36 15.70 2.72
N PHE A 80 -1.76 14.57 3.06
CA PHE A 80 -2.47 13.31 3.10
C PHE A 80 -3.41 13.33 4.31
N THR A 81 -4.69 13.06 4.07
CA THR A 81 -5.68 12.93 5.15
C THR A 81 -5.87 11.46 5.46
N PHE A 82 -5.60 11.11 6.70
CA PHE A 82 -5.77 9.79 7.25
C PHE A 82 -7.25 9.48 7.48
N GLN A 83 -7.88 8.96 6.44
CA GLN A 83 -9.28 8.55 6.45
C GLN A 83 -9.42 7.26 5.64
N ASN A 84 -10.46 6.49 5.93
CA ASN A 84 -10.81 5.33 5.11
C ASN A 84 -11.22 5.80 3.71
N PHE A 85 -10.60 5.23 2.67
CA PHE A 85 -11.05 5.37 1.29
C PHE A 85 -10.86 4.07 0.52
N GLY A 86 -11.82 3.76 -0.35
CA GLY A 86 -11.81 2.58 -1.20
C GLY A 86 -10.77 2.66 -2.33
N PRO A 87 -10.70 1.65 -3.21
CA PRO A 87 -9.71 1.58 -4.28
C PRO A 87 -9.82 2.75 -5.29
N LEU A 88 -8.83 3.64 -5.30
CA LEU A 88 -8.70 4.73 -6.27
C LEU A 88 -7.67 4.41 -7.34
N LYS A 89 -7.92 4.86 -8.58
CA LYS A 89 -7.03 4.61 -9.72
C LYS A 89 -5.73 5.41 -9.62
N ILE A 90 -4.60 4.73 -9.73
CA ILE A 90 -3.25 5.34 -9.70
C ILE A 90 -3.06 6.35 -10.84
N VAL A 91 -3.64 6.10 -12.02
CA VAL A 91 -3.58 7.04 -13.16
C VAL A 91 -4.20 8.41 -12.83
N ASN A 92 -5.09 8.49 -11.83
CA ASN A 92 -5.68 9.74 -11.38
C ASN A 92 -4.91 10.37 -10.22
N PHE A 93 -3.92 9.69 -9.64
CA PHE A 93 -3.22 10.12 -8.43
C PHE A 93 -2.71 11.57 -8.51
N LEU A 94 -2.04 11.93 -9.61
CA LEU A 94 -1.54 13.30 -9.78
C LEU A 94 -2.68 14.32 -9.87
N LYS A 95 -3.79 13.99 -10.52
CA LYS A 95 -4.95 14.89 -10.61
C LYS A 95 -5.59 15.10 -9.25
N ASP A 96 -5.78 14.00 -8.51
CA ASP A 96 -6.39 14.02 -7.18
C ASP A 96 -5.50 14.76 -6.17
N ALA A 97 -4.18 14.64 -6.30
CA ALA A 97 -3.18 15.39 -5.54
C ALA A 97 -2.94 16.82 -6.07
N LYS A 98 -3.59 17.23 -7.17
CA LYS A 98 -3.40 18.52 -7.87
C LYS A 98 -1.94 18.78 -8.32
N LEU A 99 -1.26 17.73 -8.75
CA LEU A 99 0.14 17.72 -9.21
C LEU A 99 0.27 17.53 -10.73
N ASP A 100 -0.82 17.26 -11.45
CA ASP A 100 -0.84 16.96 -12.89
C ASP A 100 -0.46 18.16 -13.78
N SER A 101 -0.56 19.38 -13.26
CA SER A 101 -0.08 20.60 -13.92
C SER A 101 1.43 20.81 -13.77
N TYR A 102 2.10 20.04 -12.91
CA TYR A 102 3.51 20.23 -12.56
C TYR A 102 4.39 19.04 -12.93
N LEU A 103 3.82 17.83 -12.99
CA LEU A 103 4.53 16.58 -13.24
C LEU A 103 3.94 15.83 -14.43
N LYS A 104 4.80 15.20 -15.24
CA LYS A 104 4.36 14.26 -16.29
C LYS A 104 3.66 13.05 -15.66
N PRO A 105 2.70 12.42 -16.36
CA PRO A 105 2.03 11.20 -15.89
C PRO A 105 3.00 10.07 -15.51
N GLU A 106 4.14 9.97 -16.20
CA GLU A 106 5.18 8.96 -15.97
C GLU A 106 5.82 9.05 -14.58
N TYR A 107 5.76 10.21 -13.91
CA TYR A 107 6.28 10.41 -12.55
C TYR A 107 5.81 9.34 -11.58
N VAL A 108 4.53 8.98 -11.64
CA VAL A 108 3.94 7.99 -10.73
C VAL A 108 4.60 6.63 -10.94
N LYS A 109 4.83 6.23 -12.20
CA LYS A 109 5.51 4.97 -12.51
C LYS A 109 6.95 5.00 -11.99
N HIS A 110 7.72 6.06 -12.30
CA HIS A 110 9.11 6.16 -11.85
C HIS A 110 9.22 6.18 -10.32
N ALA A 111 8.29 6.84 -9.63
CA ALA A 111 8.24 6.86 -8.17
C ALA A 111 7.93 5.47 -7.56
N LEU A 112 7.02 4.70 -8.18
CA LEU A 112 6.67 3.34 -7.73
C LEU A 112 7.79 2.31 -7.95
N GLU A 113 8.74 2.60 -8.84
CA GLU A 113 9.93 1.76 -9.08
C GLU A 113 11.04 2.00 -8.03
N VAL A 114 10.95 3.05 -7.21
CA VAL A 114 11.92 3.32 -6.15
C VAL A 114 11.70 2.38 -4.97
N THR A 115 12.68 1.49 -4.75
CA THR A 115 12.73 0.57 -3.61
C THR A 115 14.11 0.59 -2.96
N THR A 116 14.21 0.24 -1.68
CA THR A 116 15.47 0.10 -0.94
C THR A 116 15.60 -1.30 -0.33
N HIS A 117 16.84 -1.71 -0.03
CA HIS A 117 17.08 -3.05 0.51
C HIS A 117 16.91 -3.13 2.04
N GLN A 118 17.42 -2.16 2.81
CA GLN A 118 17.31 -2.08 4.29
C GLN A 118 17.57 -0.64 4.80
N PRO A 119 16.71 -0.04 5.66
CA PRO A 119 15.33 -0.46 5.87
C PRO A 119 14.65 -0.55 4.51
N ALA A 120 13.84 -1.58 4.28
CA ALA A 120 13.21 -1.72 2.97
C ALA A 120 12.04 -0.74 2.88
N ILE A 121 11.99 0.02 1.81
CA ILE A 121 10.76 0.66 1.34
C ILE A 121 10.25 -0.14 0.14
N GLY A 122 8.98 -0.48 0.18
CA GLY A 122 8.26 -1.13 -0.91
C GLY A 122 7.78 -0.15 -1.98
N LYS A 123 6.90 -0.66 -2.84
CA LYS A 123 6.22 0.15 -3.84
C LYS A 123 5.20 1.05 -3.14
N GLY A 124 5.31 2.36 -3.32
CA GLY A 124 4.31 3.33 -2.85
C GLY A 124 4.79 4.22 -1.71
N GLU A 125 5.69 3.76 -0.83
CA GLU A 125 6.19 4.61 0.26
C GLU A 125 6.86 5.88 -0.26
N PHE A 126 7.74 5.70 -1.24
CA PHE A 126 8.45 6.83 -1.85
C PHE A 126 7.48 7.81 -2.52
N LEU A 127 6.46 7.32 -3.23
CA LEU A 127 5.44 8.17 -3.86
C LEU A 127 4.70 9.01 -2.82
N LEU A 128 4.23 8.40 -1.72
CA LEU A 128 3.52 9.11 -0.66
C LEU A 128 4.36 10.21 -0.03
N VAL A 129 5.59 9.91 0.37
CA VAL A 129 6.48 10.89 1.00
C VAL A 129 6.84 12.01 0.02
N SER A 130 7.01 11.68 -1.26
CA SER A 130 7.36 12.65 -2.29
C SER A 130 6.22 13.62 -2.62
N CYS A 131 4.96 13.20 -2.46
CA CYS A 131 3.79 13.98 -2.87
C CYS A 131 3.07 14.70 -1.73
N PHE A 132 3.24 14.27 -0.47
CA PHE A 132 2.54 14.83 0.69
C PHE A 132 3.49 15.38 1.73
N LYS A 133 3.27 16.63 2.16
CA LYS A 133 4.13 17.30 3.15
C LYS A 133 4.20 16.57 4.49
N ASN A 134 3.05 16.08 4.96
CA ASN A 134 2.86 15.53 6.29
C ASN A 134 3.17 14.03 6.43
N ILE A 135 3.83 13.42 5.45
CA ILE A 135 4.28 12.02 5.49
C ILE A 135 5.80 11.97 5.53
N TYR A 136 6.36 11.18 6.44
CA TYR A 136 7.78 11.15 6.78
C TYR A 136 8.26 9.70 6.86
N PHE A 137 9.57 9.52 6.87
CA PHE A 137 10.17 8.29 7.34
C PHE A 137 10.62 8.43 8.79
N SER A 138 10.39 7.39 9.59
CA SER A 138 10.86 7.34 10.98
C SER A 138 12.40 7.26 11.04
N ASN A 139 12.99 8.08 11.92
CA ASN A 139 14.43 8.01 12.24
C ASN A 139 14.83 6.71 12.94
N GLY A 140 13.90 6.01 13.59
CA GLY A 140 14.17 4.81 14.37
C GLY A 140 14.07 3.53 13.53
N SER A 141 12.96 3.34 12.84
CA SER A 141 12.67 2.11 12.08
C SER A 141 12.82 2.26 10.57
N GLY A 142 12.70 3.48 10.05
CA GLY A 142 12.59 3.73 8.61
C GLY A 142 11.19 3.46 8.05
N ASP A 143 10.20 3.15 8.89
CA ASP A 143 8.80 3.03 8.47
C ASP A 143 8.21 4.39 8.08
N LEU A 144 7.11 4.37 7.34
CA LEU A 144 6.31 5.58 7.15
C LEU A 144 5.59 5.98 8.42
N ILE A 145 5.63 7.28 8.69
CA ILE A 145 4.86 7.93 9.75
C ILE A 145 4.24 9.22 9.24
N ASP A 146 3.24 9.73 9.95
CA ASP A 146 2.75 11.09 9.73
C ASP A 146 3.46 12.12 10.62
N SER A 147 3.04 13.39 10.49
CA SER A 147 3.54 14.49 11.33
C SER A 147 3.26 14.33 12.83
N GLU A 148 2.32 13.45 13.21
CA GLU A 148 1.99 13.14 14.61
C GLU A 148 2.74 11.90 15.12
N GLY A 149 3.53 11.25 14.26
CA GLY A 149 4.27 10.03 14.58
C GLY A 149 3.45 8.73 14.48
N ARG A 150 2.23 8.79 13.93
CA ARG A 150 1.38 7.60 13.71
C ARG A 150 1.96 6.74 12.60
N ARG A 151 2.01 5.42 12.82
CA ARG A 151 2.68 4.47 11.91
C ARG A 151 1.75 4.08 10.76
N ILE A 152 2.29 4.12 9.55
CA ILE A 152 1.61 3.69 8.33
C ILE A 152 2.27 2.41 7.83
N GLU A 153 1.47 1.37 7.70
CA GLU A 153 1.86 0.10 7.13
C GLU A 153 1.54 0.08 5.63
N VAL A 154 2.50 -0.26 4.78
CA VAL A 154 2.30 -0.29 3.32
C VAL A 154 2.33 -1.71 2.79
N LYS A 155 1.32 -2.07 1.97
CA LYS A 155 1.18 -3.41 1.36
C LYS A 155 1.00 -3.32 -0.15
N GLY A 156 1.87 -4.02 -0.89
CA GLY A 156 1.86 -4.12 -2.35
C GLY A 156 1.01 -5.27 -2.89
N SER A 157 0.94 -5.39 -4.22
CA SER A 157 0.10 -6.34 -4.99
C SER A 157 0.30 -7.84 -4.67
N HIS A 158 1.45 -8.19 -4.09
CA HIS A 158 1.85 -9.57 -3.76
C HIS A 158 2.25 -9.70 -2.28
N SER A 159 1.90 -8.71 -1.47
CA SER A 159 2.19 -8.79 -0.04
C SER A 159 1.24 -9.78 0.64
N SER A 160 1.74 -10.42 1.69
CA SER A 160 0.92 -11.19 2.59
C SER A 160 0.56 -10.37 3.83
N ILE A 161 -0.61 -10.66 4.38
CA ILE A 161 -1.03 -10.16 5.69
C ILE A 161 -0.46 -11.09 6.75
N GLY A 162 0.79 -10.81 7.10
CA GLY A 162 1.60 -11.65 7.98
C GLY A 162 2.97 -11.02 8.20
N GLY A 163 3.65 -11.45 9.26
CA GLY A 163 4.96 -10.92 9.65
C GLY A 163 5.95 -12.04 10.00
N LEU A 164 7.20 -11.65 10.27
CA LEU A 164 8.25 -12.62 10.61
C LEU A 164 8.11 -13.19 12.03
N LYS A 165 7.68 -12.38 13.00
CA LYS A 165 7.55 -12.75 14.42
C LYS A 165 6.07 -12.77 14.83
N GLY A 166 5.66 -13.82 15.53
CA GLY A 166 4.30 -13.94 16.07
C GLY A 166 3.27 -14.54 15.11
N PHE A 167 3.66 -14.90 13.88
CA PHE A 167 2.77 -15.45 12.86
C PHE A 167 3.12 -16.88 12.49
N LYS A 168 2.09 -17.73 12.38
CA LYS A 168 2.24 -19.13 11.93
C LYS A 168 2.54 -19.16 10.44
N GLN A 169 3.17 -20.23 9.99
CA GLN A 169 3.32 -20.52 8.57
C GLN A 169 2.30 -21.58 8.16
N MET A 170 1.63 -21.41 7.00
CA MET A 170 0.82 -22.48 6.43
C MET A 170 1.70 -23.69 6.13
N ASN A 171 1.25 -24.84 6.57
CA ASN A 171 1.93 -26.11 6.35
C ASN A 171 0.92 -27.26 6.27
N LYS A 172 1.35 -28.39 5.72
CA LYS A 172 0.51 -29.57 5.52
C LYS A 172 -0.13 -30.10 6.81
N SER A 173 0.53 -29.91 7.96
CA SER A 173 0.00 -30.38 9.26
C SER A 173 -1.26 -29.61 9.66
N ILE A 174 -1.35 -28.31 9.34
CA ILE A 174 -2.55 -27.51 9.60
C ILE A 174 -3.73 -28.07 8.80
N MET A 175 -3.57 -28.25 7.50
CA MET A 175 -4.62 -28.79 6.64
C MET A 175 -5.01 -30.22 7.05
N PHE A 176 -4.02 -31.08 7.28
CA PHE A 176 -4.27 -32.43 7.77
C PHE A 176 -5.06 -32.43 9.10
N SER A 177 -4.70 -31.54 10.04
CA SER A 177 -5.40 -31.41 11.31
C SER A 177 -6.85 -30.96 11.12
N ILE A 178 -7.11 -30.04 10.19
CA ILE A 178 -8.47 -29.59 9.85
C ILE A 178 -9.29 -30.74 9.27
N TYR A 179 -8.80 -31.41 8.22
CA TYR A 179 -9.53 -32.50 7.55
C TYR A 179 -9.78 -33.70 8.46
N ARG A 180 -8.85 -33.98 9.38
CA ARG A 180 -9.03 -35.02 10.41
C ARG A 180 -10.17 -34.72 11.38
N LEU A 181 -10.53 -33.45 11.61
CA LEU A 181 -11.72 -33.12 12.42
C LEU A 181 -13.01 -33.66 11.78
N PHE A 182 -12.99 -33.92 10.47
CA PHE A 182 -14.14 -34.43 9.72
C PHE A 182 -13.98 -35.89 9.31
N ASP A 183 -12.96 -36.59 9.84
CA ASP A 183 -12.66 -37.99 9.48
C ASP A 183 -12.41 -38.20 7.98
N THR A 184 -11.83 -37.19 7.33
CA THR A 184 -11.48 -37.18 5.90
C THR A 184 -9.98 -36.95 5.69
N ASP A 185 -9.45 -37.37 4.54
CA ASP A 185 -8.10 -37.04 4.11
C ASP A 185 -8.03 -35.65 3.44
N PRO A 186 -6.93 -34.91 3.58
CA PRO A 186 -6.81 -33.59 2.98
C PRO A 186 -6.59 -33.66 1.47
N ASP A 187 -7.55 -33.14 0.70
CA ASP A 187 -7.41 -32.95 -0.74
C ASP A 187 -6.53 -31.74 -1.10
N TYR A 188 -6.31 -30.84 -0.15
CA TYR A 188 -5.59 -29.58 -0.34
C TYR A 188 -4.45 -29.42 0.66
N LYS A 189 -3.32 -28.90 0.15
CA LYS A 189 -2.17 -28.49 0.97
C LYS A 189 -2.21 -27.01 1.36
N ASP A 190 -3.03 -26.22 0.69
CA ASP A 190 -3.12 -24.77 0.78
C ASP A 190 -4.58 -24.37 1.04
N LEU A 191 -4.82 -23.26 1.74
CA LEU A 191 -6.16 -22.69 1.87
C LEU A 191 -6.46 -21.81 0.64
N THR A 192 -6.79 -22.46 -0.48
CA THR A 192 -7.26 -21.82 -1.72
C THR A 192 -8.74 -21.44 -1.61
N MET A 193 -9.29 -20.76 -2.63
CA MET A 193 -10.73 -20.51 -2.71
C MET A 193 -11.53 -21.80 -2.71
N ASP A 194 -11.17 -22.77 -3.55
CA ASP A 194 -11.89 -24.05 -3.66
C ASP A 194 -11.87 -24.83 -2.35
N CYS A 195 -10.71 -24.92 -1.70
CA CYS A 195 -10.58 -25.53 -0.38
C CYS A 195 -11.43 -24.81 0.67
N ALA A 196 -11.44 -23.48 0.67
CA ALA A 196 -12.23 -22.71 1.63
C ALA A 196 -13.74 -22.89 1.43
N LEU A 197 -14.22 -23.04 0.19
CA LEU A 197 -15.63 -23.33 -0.11
C LEU A 197 -16.03 -24.73 0.36
N GLU A 198 -15.18 -25.72 0.14
CA GLU A 198 -15.40 -27.09 0.61
C GLU A 198 -15.43 -27.16 2.14
N LEU A 199 -14.40 -26.62 2.80
CA LEU A 199 -14.35 -26.55 4.26
C LEU A 199 -15.52 -25.78 4.85
N GLN A 200 -15.97 -24.71 4.18
CA GLN A 200 -17.14 -23.96 4.58
C GLN A 200 -18.40 -24.83 4.59
N GLN A 201 -18.63 -25.65 3.56
CA GLN A 201 -19.77 -26.56 3.52
C GLN A 201 -19.69 -27.59 4.65
N MET A 202 -18.53 -28.20 4.86
CA MET A 202 -18.30 -29.14 5.96
C MET A 202 -18.57 -28.52 7.33
N LEU A 203 -18.20 -27.25 7.52
CA LEU A 203 -18.44 -26.48 8.74
C LEU A 203 -19.91 -26.11 8.97
N ILE A 204 -20.66 -25.83 7.90
CA ILE A 204 -22.11 -25.60 7.97
C ILE A 204 -22.81 -26.85 8.50
N ASP A 205 -22.35 -28.02 8.05
CA ASP A 205 -22.91 -29.32 8.44
C ASP A 205 -22.41 -29.81 9.82
N ASN A 206 -21.29 -29.26 10.32
CA ASN A 206 -20.65 -29.65 11.59
C ASN A 206 -20.31 -28.41 12.45
N LYS A 207 -21.33 -27.70 12.93
CA LYS A 207 -21.17 -26.40 13.61
C LYS A 207 -20.29 -26.45 14.86
N GLU A 208 -20.24 -27.58 15.54
CA GLU A 208 -19.41 -27.81 16.73
C GLU A 208 -17.91 -27.78 16.43
N LYS A 209 -17.50 -28.02 15.18
CA LYS A 209 -16.09 -28.03 14.75
C LYS A 209 -15.57 -26.64 14.36
N VAL A 210 -16.46 -25.66 14.13
CA VAL A 210 -16.12 -24.31 13.64
C VAL A 210 -15.00 -23.69 14.47
N LYS A 211 -15.15 -23.64 15.80
CA LYS A 211 -14.15 -23.01 16.66
C LYS A 211 -12.77 -23.68 16.55
N GLN A 212 -12.71 -25.00 16.47
CA GLN A 212 -11.44 -25.73 16.35
C GLN A 212 -10.75 -25.41 15.02
N VAL A 213 -11.51 -25.31 13.93
CA VAL A 213 -10.97 -24.88 12.62
C VAL A 213 -10.48 -23.43 12.69
N MET A 214 -11.23 -22.52 13.32
CA MET A 214 -10.79 -21.12 13.47
C MET A 214 -9.50 -21.00 14.30
N ILE A 215 -9.32 -21.85 15.32
CA ILE A 215 -8.08 -21.90 16.12
C ILE A 215 -6.88 -22.23 15.23
N LEU A 216 -7.04 -23.17 14.30
CA LEU A 216 -5.99 -23.60 13.39
C LEU A 216 -5.68 -22.54 12.32
N LEU A 217 -6.68 -21.73 11.93
CA LEU A 217 -6.57 -20.74 10.84
C LEU A 217 -6.26 -19.30 11.28
N GLN A 218 -6.30 -18.94 12.57
CA GLN A 218 -6.13 -17.54 13.05
C GLN A 218 -4.74 -16.88 12.87
N ASN A 219 -3.78 -17.53 12.20
CA ASN A 219 -2.42 -17.05 11.87
C ASN A 219 -1.55 -16.45 13.00
N ASN A 220 -1.85 -16.77 14.26
CA ASN A 220 -1.03 -16.38 15.42
C ASN A 220 -0.22 -17.55 15.95
N GLU A 221 1.08 -17.39 16.20
CA GLU A 221 1.94 -18.44 16.79
C GLU A 221 1.38 -18.95 18.12
N ARG A 222 0.88 -18.01 18.95
CA ARG A 222 0.14 -18.31 20.17
C ARG A 222 -1.35 -18.22 19.88
N GLU A 223 -2.05 -19.34 20.02
CA GLU A 223 -3.49 -19.42 19.77
C GLU A 223 -4.27 -18.51 20.72
N SER A 224 -5.20 -17.74 20.16
CA SER A 224 -6.11 -16.89 20.92
C SER A 224 -7.51 -17.49 20.87
N ASN A 225 -7.98 -17.96 22.02
CA ASN A 225 -9.36 -18.41 22.16
C ASN A 225 -10.36 -17.27 21.92
N SER A 226 -10.01 -16.03 22.29
CA SER A 226 -10.86 -14.86 22.04
C SER A 226 -11.05 -14.61 20.56
N LEU A 227 -9.95 -14.59 19.79
CA LEU A 227 -10.01 -14.36 18.35
C LEU A 227 -10.76 -15.49 17.65
N ALA A 228 -10.51 -16.75 18.04
CA ALA A 228 -11.24 -17.88 17.47
C ALA A 228 -12.75 -17.83 17.78
N ASN A 229 -13.16 -17.35 18.96
CA ASN A 229 -14.58 -17.11 19.26
C ASN A 229 -15.17 -16.02 18.35
N GLU A 230 -14.49 -14.88 18.20
CA GLU A 230 -14.93 -13.80 17.31
C GLU A 230 -15.04 -14.27 15.85
N MET A 231 -14.09 -15.07 15.38
CA MET A 231 -14.13 -15.69 14.04
C MET A 231 -15.32 -16.65 13.90
N THR A 232 -15.62 -17.43 14.94
CA THR A 232 -16.73 -18.38 14.97
C THR A 232 -18.07 -17.64 14.89
N GLU A 233 -18.25 -16.60 15.71
CA GLU A 233 -19.45 -15.76 15.68
C GLU A 233 -19.65 -15.10 14.32
N LEU A 234 -18.56 -14.55 13.74
CA LEU A 234 -18.62 -13.93 12.43
C LEU A 234 -18.91 -14.96 11.31
N PHE A 235 -18.37 -16.17 11.41
CA PHE A 235 -18.67 -17.26 10.47
C PHE A 235 -20.14 -17.69 10.54
N ASN A 236 -20.71 -17.79 11.74
CA ASN A 236 -22.12 -18.12 11.91
C ASN A 236 -23.06 -17.06 11.30
N ASP A 237 -22.65 -15.79 11.28
CA ASP A 237 -23.39 -14.70 10.61
C ASP A 237 -23.17 -14.67 9.09
N LYS A 238 -21.92 -14.79 8.62
CA LYS A 238 -21.54 -14.49 7.23
C LYS A 238 -21.36 -15.70 6.32
N GLN A 239 -20.99 -16.85 6.87
CA GLN A 239 -20.62 -18.06 6.11
C GLN A 239 -19.67 -17.72 4.94
N ASP A 240 -18.55 -17.08 5.26
CA ASP A 240 -17.56 -16.61 4.30
C ASP A 240 -16.15 -16.89 4.83
N LEU A 241 -15.77 -18.17 4.81
CA LEU A 241 -14.60 -18.68 5.54
C LEU A 241 -13.31 -17.94 5.14
N LEU A 242 -13.05 -17.82 3.84
CA LEU A 242 -11.78 -17.28 3.35
C LEU A 242 -11.60 -15.80 3.72
N ASN A 243 -12.64 -14.99 3.59
CA ASN A 243 -12.56 -13.58 3.95
C ASN A 243 -12.50 -13.38 5.47
N ILE A 244 -13.12 -14.25 6.27
CA ILE A 244 -13.01 -14.22 7.74
C ILE A 244 -11.59 -14.54 8.18
N VAL A 245 -10.96 -15.56 7.57
CA VAL A 245 -9.56 -15.89 7.85
C VAL A 245 -8.66 -14.71 7.46
N ALA A 246 -8.85 -14.12 6.27
CA ALA A 246 -8.12 -12.93 5.87
C ALA A 246 -8.32 -11.74 6.83
N ALA A 247 -9.55 -11.52 7.31
CA ALA A 247 -9.86 -10.47 8.28
C ALA A 247 -9.14 -10.69 9.61
N ALA A 248 -9.10 -11.92 10.10
CA ALA A 248 -8.38 -12.27 11.33
C ALA A 248 -6.87 -12.02 11.18
N HIS A 249 -6.30 -12.39 10.02
CA HIS A 249 -4.90 -12.09 9.73
C HIS A 249 -4.65 -10.58 9.71
N LEU A 250 -5.54 -9.78 9.09
CA LEU A 250 -5.41 -8.32 9.02
C LEU A 250 -5.46 -7.69 10.40
N TYR A 251 -6.47 -8.07 11.16
CA TYR A 251 -6.68 -7.59 12.51
C TYR A 251 -5.49 -7.89 13.43
N ALA A 252 -5.01 -9.13 13.43
CA ALA A 252 -3.84 -9.52 14.21
C ALA A 252 -2.57 -8.82 13.72
N TYR A 253 -2.40 -8.72 12.39
CA TYR A 253 -1.23 -8.12 11.76
C TYR A 253 -1.03 -6.67 12.17
N LEU A 254 -2.04 -5.82 11.96
CA LEU A 254 -1.93 -4.39 12.25
C LEU A 254 -1.75 -4.11 13.75
N LYS A 255 -2.38 -4.92 14.61
CA LYS A 255 -2.17 -4.85 16.07
C LYS A 255 -0.75 -5.22 16.49
N LEU A 256 -0.20 -6.31 15.95
CA LEU A 256 1.17 -6.74 16.26
C LEU A 256 2.21 -5.75 15.70
N GLN A 257 1.94 -5.17 14.54
CA GLN A 257 2.77 -4.12 13.96
C GLN A 257 2.58 -2.77 14.65
N LYS A 258 1.56 -2.57 15.50
CA LYS A 258 1.22 -1.25 16.06
C LYS A 258 1.11 -0.19 14.97
N ALA A 259 0.49 -0.56 13.85
CA ALA A 259 0.19 0.37 12.77
C ALA A 259 -1.14 1.06 13.09
N ASP A 260 -1.21 2.36 12.82
CA ASP A 260 -2.44 3.14 12.93
C ASP A 260 -3.23 3.11 11.61
N PHE A 261 -2.51 2.94 10.49
CA PHE A 261 -3.07 2.91 9.15
C PHE A 261 -2.46 1.81 8.28
N LEU A 262 -3.27 1.28 7.38
CA LEU A 262 -2.88 0.44 6.26
C LEU A 262 -3.04 1.23 4.96
N PHE A 263 -1.96 1.36 4.20
CA PHE A 263 -1.99 1.79 2.82
C PHE A 263 -1.73 0.59 1.90
N ALA A 264 -2.70 0.25 1.07
CA ALA A 264 -2.57 -0.83 0.11
C ALA A 264 -2.41 -0.26 -1.31
N ILE A 265 -1.57 -0.90 -2.12
CA ILE A 265 -1.31 -0.47 -3.50
C ILE A 265 -1.03 -1.67 -4.41
N ASN A 266 -1.51 -1.62 -5.66
CA ASN A 266 -1.07 -2.50 -6.73
C ASN A 266 -0.69 -1.65 -7.96
N ASP A 267 -0.51 -2.24 -9.15
CA ASP A 267 -0.08 -1.47 -10.32
C ASP A 267 -1.20 -0.58 -10.91
N VAL A 268 -2.44 -0.67 -10.40
CA VAL A 268 -3.62 0.04 -10.93
C VAL A 268 -4.33 0.90 -9.89
N TYR A 269 -4.38 0.45 -8.63
CA TYR A 269 -5.17 1.06 -7.57
C TYR A 269 -4.37 1.26 -6.28
N PHE A 270 -4.80 2.24 -5.47
CA PHE A 270 -4.37 2.41 -4.09
C PHE A 270 -5.59 2.63 -3.18
N ALA A 271 -5.47 2.27 -1.91
CA ALA A 271 -6.52 2.44 -0.90
C ALA A 271 -5.88 2.69 0.48
N GLY A 272 -6.60 3.37 1.37
CA GLY A 272 -6.15 3.68 2.71
C GLY A 272 -7.20 3.31 3.74
N PHE A 273 -6.76 2.67 4.83
CA PHE A 273 -7.65 2.22 5.91
C PHE A 273 -7.04 2.53 7.27
N GLU A 274 -7.86 2.99 8.21
CA GLU A 274 -7.57 2.95 9.63
C GLU A 274 -7.42 1.51 10.10
N THR A 275 -6.57 1.29 11.10
CA THR A 275 -6.48 -0.02 11.76
C THR A 275 -7.83 -0.39 12.37
N PRO A 276 -8.38 -1.58 12.02
CA PRO A 276 -9.69 -1.98 12.49
C PRO A 276 -9.70 -2.23 14.01
N ASN A 277 -10.73 -1.74 14.69
CA ASN A 277 -10.89 -1.89 16.14
C ASN A 277 -11.32 -3.31 16.52
N ASN A 278 -12.02 -4.00 15.62
CA ASN A 278 -12.54 -5.35 15.82
C ASN A 278 -12.51 -6.17 14.51
N LEU A 279 -12.74 -7.48 14.64
CA LEU A 279 -12.71 -8.41 13.51
C LEU A 279 -13.76 -8.09 12.43
N ARG A 280 -14.93 -7.58 12.80
CA ARG A 280 -15.99 -7.22 11.84
C ARG A 280 -15.57 -6.07 10.93
N GLN A 281 -14.94 -5.04 11.49
CA GLN A 281 -14.37 -3.94 10.69
C GLN A 281 -13.26 -4.45 9.76
N ALA A 282 -12.41 -5.37 10.24
CA ALA A 282 -11.41 -5.99 9.38
C ALA A 282 -12.05 -6.80 8.24
N TYR A 283 -13.14 -7.51 8.51
CA TYR A 283 -13.90 -8.24 7.50
C TYR A 283 -14.51 -7.32 6.47
N ASP A 284 -15.13 -6.21 6.86
CA ASP A 284 -15.70 -5.24 5.92
C ASP A 284 -14.60 -4.63 5.03
N ILE A 285 -13.43 -4.32 5.58
CA ILE A 285 -12.27 -3.86 4.81
C ILE A 285 -11.87 -4.92 3.77
N ILE A 286 -11.63 -6.16 4.20
CA ILE A 286 -11.23 -7.27 3.32
C ILE A 286 -12.28 -7.50 2.23
N ARG A 287 -13.52 -7.75 2.63
CA ARG A 287 -14.61 -8.19 1.76
C ARG A 287 -14.98 -7.14 0.72
N ASN A 288 -14.88 -5.86 1.07
CA ASN A 288 -15.29 -4.76 0.19
C ASN A 288 -14.16 -4.25 -0.71
N ASN A 289 -12.89 -4.41 -0.33
CA ASN A 289 -11.78 -3.74 -1.04
C ASN A 289 -10.74 -4.70 -1.63
N PHE A 290 -10.74 -5.97 -1.23
CA PHE A 290 -9.69 -6.90 -1.62
C PHE A 290 -10.23 -8.18 -2.28
N LYS A 291 -9.44 -8.72 -3.20
CA LYS A 291 -9.51 -10.11 -3.66
C LYS A 291 -8.53 -10.92 -2.80
N VAL A 292 -9.04 -11.89 -2.05
CA VAL A 292 -8.22 -12.81 -1.26
C VAL A 292 -7.80 -13.98 -2.15
N ASN A 293 -6.49 -14.20 -2.29
CA ASN A 293 -5.94 -15.23 -3.17
C ASN A 293 -5.65 -16.55 -2.43
N GLY A 294 -5.70 -16.55 -1.10
CA GLY A 294 -5.53 -17.75 -0.27
C GLY A 294 -4.26 -17.74 0.59
N TRP A 295 -4.11 -18.78 1.41
CA TRP A 295 -2.95 -18.95 2.29
C TRP A 295 -2.17 -20.19 1.85
N THR A 296 -1.08 -19.96 1.12
CA THR A 296 -0.26 -21.02 0.53
C THR A 296 0.84 -21.50 1.48
N THR A 297 1.15 -22.79 1.40
CA THR A 297 2.25 -23.45 2.11
C THR A 297 3.53 -22.65 1.96
N GLY A 298 4.24 -22.40 3.07
CA GLY A 298 5.43 -21.54 3.05
C GLY A 298 5.17 -20.12 3.53
N ASN A 299 3.96 -19.60 3.34
CA ASN A 299 3.65 -18.20 3.67
C ASN A 299 3.22 -18.04 5.12
N LYS A 300 3.60 -16.90 5.71
CA LYS A 300 3.21 -16.49 7.08
C LYS A 300 1.94 -15.62 7.12
N GLY A 301 1.18 -15.62 6.04
CA GLY A 301 0.00 -14.78 5.90
C GLY A 301 -0.76 -15.08 4.62
N ILE A 302 -2.00 -14.59 4.59
CA ILE A 302 -2.86 -14.72 3.41
C ILE A 302 -2.41 -13.69 2.38
N THR A 303 -2.41 -14.07 1.11
CA THR A 303 -2.14 -13.12 0.03
C THR A 303 -3.43 -12.48 -0.44
N PHE A 304 -3.34 -11.22 -0.81
CA PHE A 304 -4.49 -10.39 -1.15
C PHE A 304 -4.05 -9.31 -2.13
N THR A 305 -5.00 -8.81 -2.91
CA THR A 305 -4.77 -7.73 -3.87
C THR A 305 -5.98 -6.82 -3.87
N LEU A 306 -5.77 -5.51 -4.00
CA LEU A 306 -6.89 -4.58 -4.19
C LEU A 306 -7.74 -5.02 -5.38
N LYS A 307 -9.05 -5.16 -5.18
CA LYS A 307 -9.98 -5.47 -6.26
C LYS A 307 -10.52 -4.19 -6.87
N LYS A 308 -10.93 -4.28 -8.13
CA LYS A 308 -11.69 -3.23 -8.82
C LYS A 308 -13.05 -3.09 -8.12
N GLU A 309 -13.54 -1.85 -8.00
CA GLU A 309 -14.93 -1.54 -7.66
C GLU A 309 -15.93 -2.09 -8.70
#